data_AF-N1ZY48-F1
#
_entry.id   AF-N1ZY48-F1
#
_cell.length_a   1.000
_cell.length_b   1.000
_cell.length_c   1.000
_cell.angle_alpha   90.00
_cell.angle_beta   90.00
_cell.angle_gamma   90.00
#
_symmetry.space_group_name_H-M   'P 1'
#
loop_
_entity.id
_entity.type
_entity.pdbx_description
1 polymer ?
#
loop_
_entity_poly.entity_id
_entity_poly.type
_entity_poly.pdbx_seq_one_letter_code
_entity_poly.pdbx_strand_id
1 'polypeptide(L)' 'MYIFRASFTKKDGTKVYAKDYGKRAFPIWIGSGKKPAKPIAKPSK' A
#
# COMPACT_ATOMS: atom_id res chain seq x y z
N MET A 1 5.58 -2.33 -10.19
CA MET A 1 5.68 -0.87 -10.05
C MET A 1 4.84 -0.42 -8.88
N TYR A 2 5.32 0.55 -8.09
CA TYR A 2 4.57 1.14 -6.99
C TYR A 2 4.10 2.54 -7.36
N ILE A 3 2.83 2.84 -7.06
CA ILE A 3 2.29 4.20 -7.09
C ILE A 3 1.95 4.62 -5.67
N PHE A 4 2.11 5.91 -5.39
CA PHE A 4 1.69 6.51 -4.13
C PHE A 4 0.36 7.22 -4.34
N ARG A 5 -0.66 6.84 -3.58
CA ARG A 5 -1.99 7.41 -3.74
C ARG A 5 -2.55 7.83 -2.38
N ALA A 6 -3.10 9.03 -2.33
CA ALA A 6 -3.51 9.69 -1.08
C ALA A 6 -4.80 9.09 -0.45
N SER A 7 -5.52 8.24 -1.17
CA SER A 7 -6.73 7.55 -0.69
C SER A 7 -6.93 6.25 -1.47
N PHE A 8 -7.87 5.38 -1.15
CA PHE A 8 -8.30 4.32 -2.08
C PHE A 8 -9.73 3.91 -1.73
N THR A 9 -10.42 3.29 -2.67
CA THR A 9 -11.79 2.82 -2.45
C THR A 9 -11.73 1.34 -2.12
N LYS A 10 -12.36 0.94 -1.02
CA LYS A 10 -12.59 -0.46 -0.68
C LYS A 10 -13.67 -1.06 -1.58
N LYS A 11 -13.77 -2.40 -1.63
CA LYS A 11 -14.84 -3.08 -2.38
C LYS A 11 -16.24 -2.65 -1.91
N ASP A 12 -16.37 -2.29 -0.64
CA ASP A 12 -17.60 -1.79 -0.01
C ASP A 12 -17.93 -0.33 -0.35
N GLY A 13 -17.17 0.31 -1.25
CA GLY A 13 -17.37 1.71 -1.64
C GLY A 13 -16.79 2.75 -0.68
N THR A 14 -16.36 2.35 0.52
CA THR A 14 -15.74 3.27 1.49
C THR A 14 -14.40 3.81 0.97
N LYS A 15 -14.22 5.13 1.01
CA LYS A 15 -12.98 5.80 0.62
C LYS A 15 -12.09 6.04 1.84
N VAL A 16 -10.93 5.39 1.85
CA VAL A 16 -9.94 5.50 2.91
C VAL A 16 -8.92 6.56 2.54
N TYR A 17 -8.69 7.55 3.40
CA TYR A 17 -7.71 8.61 3.17
C TYR A 17 -6.44 8.39 3.99
N ALA A 18 -5.26 8.70 3.43
CA ALA A 18 -3.97 8.50 4.10
C ALA A 18 -3.81 9.42 5.32
N LYS A 19 -4.37 10.63 5.25
CA LYS A 19 -4.36 11.63 6.34
C LYS A 19 -4.97 11.08 7.63
N ASP A 20 -6.00 10.26 7.51
CA ASP A 20 -6.70 9.61 8.63
C ASP A 20 -5.76 8.68 9.43
N TYR A 21 -4.71 8.18 8.78
CA TYR A 21 -3.69 7.30 9.36
C TYR A 21 -2.38 8.05 9.65
N GLY A 22 -2.36 9.39 9.61
CA GLY A 22 -1.15 10.21 9.76
C GLY A 22 -0.13 10.01 8.63
N LYS A 23 -0.55 9.45 7.48
CA LYS A 23 0.31 9.16 6.34
C LYS A 23 0.10 10.19 5.23
N ARG A 24 1.13 10.41 4.42
CA ARG A 24 1.03 11.24 3.21
C ARG A 24 0.37 10.50 2.04
N ALA A 25 0.65 9.20 1.89
CA ALA A 25 0.07 8.36 0.86
C ALA A 25 0.17 6.86 1.21
N PHE A 26 -0.60 6.04 0.49
CA PHE A 26 -0.48 4.58 0.51
C PHE A 26 0.40 4.10 -0.65
N PRO A 27 1.38 3.22 -0.40
CA PRO A 27 2.11 2.54 -1.46
C PRO A 27 1.26 1.40 -2.03
N ILE A 28 0.82 1.54 -3.28
CA ILE A 28 -0.01 0.57 -3.99
C ILE A 28 0.84 -0.08 -5.08
N TRP A 29 0.86 -1.42 -5.11
CA TRP A 29 1.51 -2.17 -6.18
C TRP A 29 0.57 -2.30 -7.38
N ILE A 30 1.02 -1.87 -8.55
CA ILE A 30 0.27 -1.92 -9.82
C ILE A 30 0.99 -2.72 -10.92
N GLY A 31 2.07 -3.43 -10.58
CA GLY A 31 2.77 -4.26 -11.57
C GLY A 31 1.93 -5.47 -11.98
N SER A 32 1.96 -5.83 -13.27
CA SER A 32 1.32 -7.03 -13.86
C SER A 32 1.95 -8.37 -13.44
N GLY A 33 2.75 -8.39 -12.36
CA GLY A 33 3.43 -9.56 -11.83
C GLY A 33 3.26 -9.70 -10.33
N LYS A 34 3.71 -10.84 -9.78
CA LYS A 34 3.74 -11.10 -8.34
C LYS A 34 4.35 -9.89 -7.62
N LYS A 35 3.60 -9.32 -6.66
CA LYS A 35 4.11 -8.27 -5.76
C LYS A 35 5.48 -8.76 -5.26
N PRO A 36 6.56 -7.96 -5.34
CA PRO A 36 7.84 -8.38 -4.80
C PRO A 36 7.56 -8.68 -3.34
N ALA A 37 7.83 -9.93 -2.94
CA ALA A 37 7.67 -10.35 -1.56
C ALA A 37 8.38 -9.28 -0.73
N LYS A 38 7.63 -8.58 0.12
CA LYS A 38 8.23 -7.71 1.14
C LYS A 38 9.34 -8.56 1.73
N PRO A 39 10.62 -8.13 1.73
CA PRO A 39 11.63 -8.92 2.39
C PRO A 39 11.05 -9.12 3.79
N ILE A 40 10.68 -10.37 4.10
CA ILE A 40 10.40 -10.75 5.47
C ILE A 40 11.66 -10.21 6.15
N ALA A 41 11.51 -9.23 7.03
CA ALA A 41 12.65 -8.79 7.81
C ALA A 41 13.06 -10.06 8.52
N LYS A 42 14.08 -10.76 7.99
CA LYS A 42 14.62 -11.95 8.62
C LYS A 42 14.97 -11.43 10.01
N PRO A 43 14.48 -12.05 11.09
CA PRO A 43 14.87 -11.61 12.42
C PRO A 43 16.38 -11.59 12.41
N SER A 44 16.94 -10.40 12.62
CA SER A 44 18.38 -10.19 12.74
C SER A 44 18.85 -11.17 13.80
N LYS A 45 19.68 -12.12 13.40
CA LYS A 45 20.27 -13.11 14.29
C LYS A 45 21.18 -12.41 15.30
#